data_AF-A0A2W1JJ68-F1
#
_entry.id   AF-A0A2W1JJ68-F1
#
_cell.length_a   1.000
_cell.length_b   1.000
_cell.length_c   1.000
_cell.angle_alpha   90.00
_cell.angle_beta   90.00
_cell.angle_gamma   90.00
#
_symmetry.space_group_name_H-M   'P 1'
#
loop_
_entity.id
_entity.type
_entity.pdbx_description
1 polymer ?
#
loop_
_entity_poly.entity_id
_entity_poly.type
_entity_poly.pdbx_seq_one_letter_code
_entity_poly.pdbx_strand_id
1 'polypeptide(L)'
;MAETLTGQTPLFGGSTGGLLSMADTEEKYAITWTSPEENVFEMPTGGSATMHSGENLLYLARKEQCLALAYRQLRAQKIKDYKIYRVLPGGETSLLHPSDGTAPEKSTEGRAQVGKVDRKIGDNPNPASIKWSDKEAYD
;
A
#
# COMPACT_ATOMS: atom_id res chain seq x y z
N MET A 1 -16.37 5.48 -11.59
CA MET A 1 -15.49 5.87 -12.70
C MET A 1 -14.10 5.43 -12.29
N ALA A 2 -13.51 4.43 -12.96
CA ALA A 2 -12.16 3.98 -12.62
C ALA A 2 -11.19 5.16 -12.81
N GLU A 3 -10.43 5.51 -11.78
CA GLU A 3 -9.44 6.58 -11.90
C GLU A 3 -8.37 6.15 -12.91
N THR A 4 -8.18 6.97 -13.94
CA THR A 4 -7.12 6.75 -14.94
C THR A 4 -5.80 7.20 -14.31
N LEU A 5 -4.85 6.27 -14.18
CA LEU A 5 -3.56 6.56 -13.58
C LEU A 5 -2.64 7.27 -14.57
N THR A 6 -2.06 8.38 -14.15
CA THR A 6 -1.06 9.15 -14.91
C THR A 6 0.31 9.05 -14.24
N GLY A 7 1.37 9.32 -15.00
CA GLY A 7 2.75 9.34 -14.51
C GLY A 7 3.72 8.60 -15.41
N GLN A 8 5.00 8.88 -15.22
CA GLN A 8 6.09 8.26 -15.97
C GLN A 8 6.64 7.05 -15.20
N THR A 9 6.91 5.95 -15.92
CA THR A 9 7.57 4.80 -15.33
C THR A 9 9.04 5.13 -15.06
N PRO A 10 9.56 4.94 -13.83
CA PRO A 10 10.96 5.17 -13.52
C PRO A 10 11.90 4.45 -14.48
N LEU A 11 13.06 5.05 -14.75
CA LEU A 11 14.10 4.46 -15.58
C LEU A 11 14.69 3.23 -14.87
N PHE A 12 14.34 2.06 -15.39
CA PHE A 12 14.80 0.78 -14.86
C PHE A 12 14.96 -0.23 -15.99
N GLY A 13 16.09 -0.96 -16.01
CA GLY A 13 16.38 -1.98 -17.03
C GLY A 13 15.53 -3.26 -16.90
N GLY A 14 14.68 -3.35 -15.87
CA GLY A 14 13.89 -4.52 -15.56
C GLY A 14 14.62 -5.51 -14.64
N SER A 15 13.85 -6.38 -13.99
CA SER A 15 14.37 -7.50 -13.20
C SER A 15 13.43 -8.70 -13.27
N THR A 16 13.87 -9.85 -12.75
CA THR A 16 13.08 -11.07 -12.68
C THR A 16 12.13 -11.11 -11.48
N GLY A 17 12.17 -10.12 -10.59
CA GLY A 17 11.34 -10.03 -9.38
C GLY A 17 10.02 -9.26 -9.55
N GLY A 18 9.64 -8.92 -10.78
CA GLY A 18 8.50 -8.08 -11.10
C GLY A 18 7.13 -8.78 -11.05
N LEU A 19 6.20 -8.29 -11.87
CA LEU A 19 4.84 -8.83 -11.99
C LEU A 19 4.85 -10.26 -12.56
N LEU A 20 3.96 -11.11 -12.04
CA LEU A 20 3.68 -12.45 -12.57
C LEU A 20 2.23 -12.54 -13.07
N SER A 21 1.79 -13.71 -13.53
CA SER A 21 0.44 -13.94 -14.08
C SER A 21 -0.69 -13.46 -13.17
N MET A 22 -0.52 -13.54 -11.85
CA MET A 22 -1.49 -13.06 -10.85
C MET A 22 -1.84 -11.56 -11.03
N ALA A 23 -0.89 -10.76 -11.53
CA ALA A 23 -1.12 -9.35 -11.82
C ALA A 23 -2.23 -9.14 -12.87
N ASP A 24 -2.38 -10.07 -13.81
CA ASP A 24 -3.36 -9.97 -14.88
C ASP A 24 -4.66 -10.73 -14.56
N THR A 25 -4.58 -11.80 -13.75
CA THR A 25 -5.74 -12.66 -13.45
C THR A 25 -6.48 -12.31 -12.17
N GLU A 26 -5.84 -11.68 -11.19
CA GLU A 26 -6.44 -11.40 -9.87
C GLU A 26 -6.42 -9.93 -9.49
N GLU A 27 -5.23 -9.35 -9.30
CA GLU A 27 -5.05 -7.95 -8.97
C GLU A 27 -3.59 -7.52 -9.14
N LYS A 28 -3.39 -6.26 -9.47
CA LYS A 28 -2.09 -5.59 -9.41
C LYS A 28 -2.20 -4.30 -8.60
N TYR A 29 -1.07 -3.79 -8.16
CA TYR A 29 -1.01 -2.55 -7.39
C TYR A 29 -0.23 -1.50 -8.18
N ALA A 30 -0.63 -0.25 -8.00
CA ALA A 30 0.10 0.89 -8.57
C ALA A 30 0.43 1.88 -7.46
N ILE A 31 1.57 2.52 -7.58
CA ILE A 31 1.96 3.64 -6.72
C ILE A 31 2.33 4.83 -7.60
N THR A 32 1.74 5.99 -7.29
CA THR A 32 2.10 7.27 -7.90
C THR A 32 2.71 8.19 -6.86
N TRP A 33 3.62 9.08 -7.27
CA TRP A 33 4.21 10.12 -6.44
C TRP A 33 4.81 11.23 -7.30
N THR A 34 5.01 12.41 -6.72
CA THR A 34 5.68 13.51 -7.42
C THR A 34 7.08 13.72 -6.85
N SER A 35 8.09 13.69 -7.71
CA SER A 35 9.46 14.03 -7.33
C SER A 35 9.82 15.44 -7.79
N PRO A 36 10.47 16.28 -6.95
CA PRO A 36 10.95 17.59 -7.40
C PRO A 36 12.09 17.47 -8.43
N GLU A 37 12.90 16.43 -8.34
CA GLU A 37 14.08 16.22 -9.18
C GLU A 37 14.23 14.76 -9.59
N GLU A 38 15.09 14.53 -10.58
CA GLU A 38 15.47 13.18 -10.97
C GLU A 38 16.43 12.59 -9.92
N ASN A 39 16.07 11.47 -9.32
CA ASN A 39 16.86 10.86 -8.25
C ASN A 39 16.85 9.33 -8.32
N VAL A 40 17.93 8.73 -7.84
CA VAL A 40 18.10 7.28 -7.80
C VAL A 40 17.48 6.72 -6.53
N PHE A 41 16.84 5.56 -6.65
CA PHE A 41 16.26 4.81 -5.53
C PHE A 41 16.35 3.30 -5.76
N GLU A 42 16.22 2.55 -4.67
CA GLU A 42 16.19 1.09 -4.74
C GLU A 42 14.76 0.56 -4.97
N MET A 43 14.61 -0.34 -5.93
CA MET A 43 13.36 -1.04 -6.21
C MET A 43 13.05 -2.08 -5.12
N PRO A 44 11.79 -2.22 -4.66
CA PRO A 44 11.40 -3.29 -3.73
C PRO A 44 11.62 -4.70 -4.28
N THR A 45 11.71 -4.83 -5.61
CA THR A 45 11.97 -6.05 -6.36
C THR A 45 13.46 -6.28 -6.63
N GLY A 46 14.33 -5.49 -5.99
CA GLY A 46 15.78 -5.51 -6.18
C GLY A 46 16.24 -4.74 -7.42
N GLY A 47 17.34 -4.00 -7.27
CA GLY A 47 17.94 -3.18 -8.32
C GLY A 47 17.80 -1.68 -8.06
N SER A 48 18.57 -0.89 -8.80
CA SER A 48 18.55 0.57 -8.76
C SER A 48 17.73 1.10 -9.92
N ALA A 49 16.83 2.05 -9.64
CA ALA A 49 16.02 2.74 -10.63
C ALA A 49 16.15 4.25 -10.43
N THR A 50 15.87 5.01 -11.49
CA THR A 50 15.87 6.48 -11.42
C THR A 50 14.45 7.00 -11.61
N MET A 51 13.92 7.72 -10.63
CA MET A 51 12.61 8.36 -10.75
C MET A 51 12.73 9.66 -11.54
N HIS A 52 11.72 9.99 -12.34
CA HIS A 52 11.67 11.22 -13.10
C HIS A 52 11.33 12.43 -12.21
N SER A 53 11.78 13.63 -12.60
CA SER A 53 11.21 14.87 -12.07
C SER A 53 9.75 14.99 -12.54
N GLY A 54 8.84 15.25 -11.62
CA GLY A 54 7.39 15.26 -11.85
C GLY A 54 6.69 13.98 -11.38
N GLU A 55 5.56 13.66 -12.02
CA GLU A 55 4.70 12.54 -11.64
C GLU A 55 5.28 11.20 -12.11
N ASN A 56 5.49 10.30 -11.15
CA ASN A 56 5.96 8.94 -11.37
C ASN A 56 4.82 7.95 -11.15
N LEU A 57 4.83 6.84 -11.91
CA LEU A 57 3.88 5.75 -11.81
C LEU A 57 4.64 4.41 -11.90
N LEU A 58 4.44 3.55 -10.90
CA LEU A 58 5.02 2.23 -10.87
C LEU A 58 3.99 1.15 -10.52
N TYR A 59 3.98 0.06 -11.27
CA TYR A 59 3.17 -1.12 -11.01
C TYR A 59 3.95 -2.18 -10.24
N LEU A 60 3.32 -2.77 -9.23
CA LEU A 60 3.89 -3.78 -8.33
C LEU A 60 2.87 -4.89 -8.06
N ALA A 61 3.36 -6.07 -7.68
CA ALA A 61 2.51 -7.25 -7.50
C ALA A 61 1.74 -7.23 -6.17
N ARG A 62 2.29 -6.57 -5.14
CA ARG A 62 1.73 -6.60 -3.78
C ARG A 62 1.67 -5.20 -3.18
N LYS A 63 0.61 -4.92 -2.42
CA LYS A 63 0.46 -3.68 -1.62
C LYS A 63 1.66 -3.41 -0.72
N GLU A 64 2.21 -4.46 -0.12
CA GLU A 64 3.37 -4.39 0.77
C GLU A 64 4.60 -3.79 0.07
N GLN A 65 4.82 -4.11 -1.22
CA GLN A 65 5.93 -3.56 -2.00
C GLN A 65 5.77 -2.05 -2.23
N CYS A 66 4.54 -1.60 -2.51
CA CYS A 66 4.24 -0.17 -2.63
C CYS A 66 4.52 0.57 -1.31
N LEU A 67 4.09 0.00 -0.18
CA LEU A 67 4.36 0.56 1.14
C LEU A 67 5.86 0.55 1.45
N ALA A 68 6.57 -0.53 1.15
CA ALA A 68 8.02 -0.60 1.37
C ALA A 68 8.76 0.51 0.59
N LEU A 69 8.40 0.73 -0.68
CA LEU A 69 8.95 1.84 -1.48
C LEU A 69 8.65 3.19 -0.83
N ALA A 70 7.38 3.43 -0.48
CA ALA A 70 6.96 4.69 0.10
C ALA A 70 7.67 5.00 1.42
N TYR A 71 7.71 4.04 2.35
CA TYR A 71 8.25 4.24 3.68
C TYR A 71 9.78 4.26 3.71
N ARG A 72 10.46 3.42 2.92
CA ARG A 72 11.92 3.32 2.96
C ARG A 72 12.62 4.30 2.03
N GLN A 73 12.05 4.59 0.87
CA GLN A 73 12.69 5.44 -0.15
C GLN A 73 12.04 6.83 -0.21
N LEU A 74 10.75 6.91 -0.51
CA LEU A 74 10.08 8.20 -0.77
C LEU A 74 10.08 9.12 0.46
N ARG A 75 9.71 8.59 1.63
CA ARG A 75 9.73 9.38 2.88
C ARG A 75 11.13 9.84 3.26
N ALA A 76 12.17 9.04 3.00
CA ALA A 76 13.56 9.42 3.23
C ALA A 76 13.98 10.60 2.34
N GLN A 77 13.46 10.62 1.10
CA GLN A 77 13.62 11.73 0.14
C GLN A 77 12.58 12.87 0.35
N LYS A 78 11.85 12.86 1.47
CA LYS A 78 10.82 13.86 1.86
C LYS A 78 9.61 13.93 0.92
N ILE A 79 9.39 12.92 0.10
CA ILE A 79 8.21 12.75 -0.76
C ILE A 79 7.09 12.10 0.07
N LYS A 80 5.93 12.76 0.17
CA LYS A 80 4.82 12.36 1.06
C LYS A 80 3.46 12.29 0.36
N ASP A 81 3.39 12.73 -0.88
CA ASP A 81 2.17 12.81 -1.70
C ASP A 81 1.85 11.50 -2.45
N TYR A 82 2.53 10.42 -2.10
CA TYR A 82 2.36 9.14 -2.78
C TYR A 82 0.95 8.57 -2.55
N LYS A 83 0.41 7.94 -3.59
CA LYS A 83 -0.89 7.27 -3.57
C LYS A 83 -0.74 5.84 -4.05
N ILE A 84 -1.42 4.91 -3.39
CA ILE A 84 -1.40 3.48 -3.71
C ILE A 84 -2.79 3.05 -4.13
N TYR A 85 -2.84 2.36 -5.26
CA TYR A 85 -4.04 1.89 -5.91
C TYR A 85 -4.03 0.38 -6.03
N ARG A 86 -5.22 -0.22 -6.00
CA ARG A 86 -5.48 -1.57 -6.48
C ARG A 86 -6.11 -1.48 -7.85
N VAL A 87 -5.63 -2.31 -8.77
CA VAL A 87 -6.13 -2.43 -10.14
C VAL A 87 -6.59 -3.86 -10.33
N LEU A 88 -7.88 -4.04 -10.60
CA LEU A 88 -8.48 -5.34 -10.87
C LEU A 88 -8.33 -5.73 -12.36
N PRO A 89 -8.53 -7.01 -12.73
CA PRO A 89 -8.38 -7.49 -14.11
C PRO A 89 -9.32 -6.80 -15.10
N GLY A 90 -10.49 -6.36 -14.61
CA GLY A 90 -11.44 -5.56 -15.38
C GLY A 90 -11.03 -4.11 -15.62
N GLY A 91 -9.85 -3.68 -15.14
CA GLY A 91 -9.35 -2.31 -15.27
C GLY A 91 -9.94 -1.33 -14.25
N GLU A 92 -10.71 -1.82 -13.27
CA GLU A 92 -11.20 -0.99 -12.17
C GLU A 92 -10.05 -0.66 -11.22
N THR A 93 -9.84 0.64 -11.03
CA THR A 93 -8.82 1.20 -10.13
C THR A 93 -9.49 1.74 -8.88
N SER A 94 -9.02 1.33 -7.70
CA SER A 94 -9.47 1.83 -6.40
C SER A 94 -8.30 2.38 -5.58
N LEU A 95 -8.44 3.59 -5.04
CA LEU A 95 -7.47 4.19 -4.12
C LEU A 95 -7.49 3.44 -2.77
N LEU A 96 -6.36 2.87 -2.38
CA LEU A 96 -6.21 2.16 -1.11
C LEU A 96 -5.48 2.95 -0.03
N HIS A 97 -4.55 3.82 -0.42
CA HIS A 97 -3.77 4.59 0.54
C HIS A 97 -3.30 5.92 -0.07
N PRO A 98 -3.48 7.05 0.65
CA PRO A 98 -4.29 7.21 1.86
C PRO A 98 -5.79 7.09 1.53
N SER A 99 -6.53 6.25 2.24
CA SER A 99 -7.95 5.94 1.91
C SER A 99 -8.89 7.12 2.15
N ASP A 100 -8.59 7.97 3.12
CA ASP A 100 -9.35 9.17 3.49
C ASP A 100 -8.63 10.48 3.10
N GLY A 101 -7.58 10.38 2.27
CA GLY A 101 -6.71 11.50 1.91
C GLY A 101 -5.75 11.96 3.00
N THR A 102 -5.85 11.43 4.22
CA THR A 102 -4.95 11.71 5.33
C THR A 102 -4.11 10.49 5.68
N ALA A 103 -2.83 10.70 6.00
CA ALA A 103 -1.98 9.59 6.41
C ALA A 103 -2.57 8.87 7.64
N PRO A 104 -2.54 7.52 7.70
CA PRO A 104 -3.17 6.77 8.78
C PRO A 104 -2.52 7.06 10.15
N GLU A 105 -1.27 7.49 10.18
CA GLU A 105 -0.57 7.84 11.43
C GLU A 105 -1.11 9.13 12.07
N LYS A 106 -1.75 10.01 11.29
CA LYS A 106 -2.34 11.25 11.79
C LYS A 106 -3.78 11.00 12.22
N SER A 107 -4.13 11.39 13.45
CA SER A 107 -5.52 11.34 13.91
C SER A 107 -6.39 12.35 13.14
N THR A 108 -7.55 11.90 12.67
CA THR A 108 -8.51 12.68 11.88
C THR A 108 -9.91 12.44 12.43
N GLU A 109 -10.70 13.52 12.59
CA GLU A 109 -12.10 13.43 13.00
C GLU A 109 -12.91 12.65 11.95
N GLY A 110 -13.85 11.82 12.40
CA GLY A 110 -14.69 10.98 11.52
C GLY A 110 -14.21 9.54 11.33
N ARG A 111 -13.02 9.16 11.84
CA ARG A 111 -12.58 7.76 11.85
C ARG A 111 -13.31 6.96 12.94
N ALA A 112 -14.02 5.91 12.55
CA ALA A 112 -14.65 4.97 13.48
C ALA A 112 -13.62 4.02 14.09
N GLN A 113 -13.83 3.64 15.35
CA GLN A 113 -13.04 2.60 16.00
C GLN A 113 -13.50 1.23 15.48
N VAL A 114 -12.64 0.54 14.74
CA VAL A 114 -12.89 -0.80 14.18
C VAL A 114 -12.05 -1.81 14.96
N GLY A 115 -12.66 -2.92 15.39
CA GLY A 115 -11.96 -3.96 16.16
C GLY A 115 -11.63 -3.56 17.60
N LYS A 116 -12.31 -2.54 18.14
CA LYS A 116 -12.17 -2.15 19.55
C LYS A 116 -12.91 -3.14 20.44
N VAL A 117 -12.21 -3.59 21.47
CA VAL A 117 -12.77 -4.41 22.54
C VAL A 117 -12.57 -3.63 23.83
N ASP A 118 -13.66 -3.28 24.52
CA ASP A 118 -13.67 -2.40 25.69
C ASP A 118 -13.20 -3.12 26.98
N ARG A 119 -12.03 -3.73 26.93
CA ARG A 119 -11.36 -4.42 28.05
C ARG A 119 -9.85 -4.47 27.85
N LYS A 120 -9.11 -4.87 28.88
CA LYS A 120 -7.67 -5.13 28.77
C LYS A 120 -7.45 -6.50 28.15
N ILE A 121 -6.35 -6.68 27.41
CA ILE A 121 -6.00 -7.98 26.82
C ILE A 121 -5.84 -9.11 27.85
N GLY A 122 -5.47 -8.76 29.09
CA GLY A 122 -5.38 -9.71 30.20
C GLY A 122 -6.73 -10.18 30.74
N ASP A 123 -7.82 -9.48 30.42
CA ASP A 123 -9.18 -9.82 30.81
C ASP A 123 -9.87 -10.68 29.73
N ASN A 124 -9.09 -11.30 28.84
CA ASN A 124 -9.59 -12.26 27.86
C ASN A 124 -10.04 -13.57 28.55
N PRO A 125 -11.23 -14.13 28.21
CA PRO A 125 -11.64 -15.39 28.79
C PRO A 125 -10.66 -16.48 28.42
N ASN A 126 -10.50 -17.45 29.30
CA ASN A 126 -9.70 -18.62 29.00
C ASN A 126 -10.35 -19.38 27.82
N PRO A 127 -9.57 -19.89 26.85
CA PRO A 127 -10.11 -20.67 25.74
C PRO A 127 -10.97 -21.85 26.19
N ALA A 128 -10.67 -22.45 27.35
CA ALA A 128 -11.46 -23.53 27.92
C ALA A 128 -12.89 -23.11 28.31
N SER A 129 -13.11 -21.86 28.75
CA SER A 129 -14.44 -21.37 29.15
C SER A 129 -15.35 -21.03 27.97
N ILE A 130 -14.78 -20.86 26.77
CA ILE A 130 -15.50 -20.58 25.52
C ILE A 130 -15.48 -21.78 24.56
N LYS A 131 -15.09 -22.95 25.07
CA LYS A 131 -15.05 -24.18 24.28
C LYS A 131 -16.45 -24.51 23.73
N TRP A 132 -16.50 -24.95 22.48
CA TRP A 132 -17.75 -25.25 21.77
C TRP A 132 -18.66 -24.05 21.54
N SER A 133 -18.13 -22.84 21.67
CA SER A 133 -18.78 -21.62 21.16
C SER A 133 -18.08 -21.18 19.87
N ASP A 134 -18.78 -20.40 19.06
CA ASP A 134 -18.22 -19.75 17.86
C ASP A 134 -17.52 -18.42 18.21
N LYS A 135 -17.00 -18.30 19.44
CA LYS A 135 -16.33 -17.09 19.93
C LYS A 135 -14.85 -17.35 20.18
N GLU A 136 -14.06 -16.34 19.86
CA GLU A 136 -12.64 -16.28 20.13
C GLU A 136 -12.35 -15.55 21.43
N ALA A 137 -11.18 -15.79 22.02
CA ALA A 137 -10.81 -15.17 23.29
C ALA A 137 -10.68 -13.64 23.18
N TYR A 138 -10.42 -13.13 21.98
CA TYR A 138 -10.26 -11.71 21.69
C TYR A 138 -11.55 -11.00 21.25
N ASP A 139 -12.66 -11.74 21.08
CA ASP A 139 -13.95 -11.16 20.68
C ASP A 139 -14.57 -10.27 21.76
#